data_AF-A0A966B5R7-F1
#
_entry.id   AF-A0A966B5R7-F1
#
_cell.length_a   1.000
_cell.length_b   1.000
_cell.length_c   1.000
_cell.angle_alpha   90.00
_cell.angle_beta   90.00
_cell.angle_gamma   90.00
#
_symmetry.space_group_name_H-M   'P 1'
#
loop_
_entity.id
_entity.type
_entity.pdbx_description
1 polymer ?
#
loop_
_entity_poly.entity_id
_entity_poly.type
_entity_poly.pdbx_seq_one_letter_code
_entity_poly.pdbx_strand_id
1 'polypeptide(L)' 'MGSVGDCFDNAVIESFRGRMQTELLNRKRWNTRVELASAMVEYVEVFHNRKRRHSSIGMLTPIE' A
#
# COMPACT_ATOMS: atom_id res chain seq x y z
N MET A 1 -4.69 -26.33 6.33
CA MET A 1 -4.24 -26.45 4.92
C MET A 1 -4.01 -25.04 4.41
N GLY A 2 -2.77 -24.54 4.54
CA GLY A 2 -2.33 -23.30 3.90
C GLY A 2 -1.54 -23.68 2.65
N SER A 3 -1.85 -23.03 1.53
CA SER A 3 -1.21 -23.26 0.23
C SER A 3 -0.74 -21.92 -0.32
N VAL A 4 0.39 -21.93 -1.04
CA VAL A 4 0.93 -20.77 -1.76
C VAL A 4 -0.17 -20.16 -2.65
N GLY A 5 -0.46 -18.87 -2.43
CA GLY A 5 -1.53 -18.16 -3.12
C GLY A 5 -2.88 -18.26 -2.42
N ASP A 6 -2.93 -17.91 -1.13
CA ASP A 6 -4.21 -17.65 -0.48
C ASP A 6 -4.86 -16.46 -1.20
N CYS A 7 -6.06 -16.66 -1.78
CA CYS A 7 -6.74 -15.63 -2.55
C CYS A 7 -6.96 -14.35 -1.73
N PHE A 8 -6.99 -14.42 -0.39
CA PHE A 8 -7.04 -13.24 0.45
C PHE A 8 -5.69 -12.51 0.52
N ASP A 9 -4.57 -13.22 0.57
CA ASP A 9 -3.23 -12.63 0.55
C ASP A 9 -2.97 -11.89 -0.77
N ASN A 10 -3.31 -12.53 -1.89
CA ASN A 10 -3.22 -11.90 -3.20
C ASN A 10 -4.22 -10.74 -3.34
N ALA A 11 -5.47 -10.86 -2.86
CA ALA A 11 -6.46 -9.79 -2.95
C ALA A 11 -6.08 -8.54 -2.13
N VAL A 12 -5.45 -8.71 -0.97
CA VAL A 12 -4.94 -7.59 -0.15
C VAL A 12 -3.80 -6.88 -0.87
N ILE A 13 -2.85 -7.63 -1.44
CA ILE A 13 -1.72 -7.09 -2.20
C ILE A 13 -2.18 -6.43 -3.51
N GLU A 14 -3.13 -7.01 -4.23
CA GLU A 14 -3.72 -6.41 -5.44
C GLU A 14 -4.45 -5.11 -5.12
N SER A 15 -5.27 -5.11 -4.05
CA SER A 15 -5.95 -3.90 -3.58
C SER A 15 -4.97 -2.82 -3.10
N PHE A 16 -3.83 -3.21 -2.54
CA PHE A 16 -2.77 -2.29 -2.16
C PHE A 16 -2.09 -1.70 -3.40
N ARG A 17 -1.76 -2.54 -4.40
CA ARG A 17 -1.06 -2.12 -5.61
C ARG A 17 -1.91 -1.17 -6.47
N GLY A 18 -3.20 -1.46 -6.63
CA GLY A 18 -4.12 -0.56 -7.35
C GLY A 18 -4.26 0.82 -6.67
N ARG A 19 -4.20 0.84 -5.34
CA ARG A 19 -4.25 2.08 -4.56
C ARG A 19 -2.96 2.87 -4.61
N MET A 20 -1.81 2.22 -4.46
CA MET A 20 -0.52 2.88 -4.67
C MET A 20 -0.42 3.46 -6.08
N GLN A 21 -0.95 2.77 -7.08
CA GLN A 21 -0.94 3.28 -8.44
C GLN A 21 -1.76 4.57 -8.60
N THR A 22 -2.97 4.62 -8.07
CA THR A 22 -3.86 5.78 -8.19
C THR A 22 -3.48 6.93 -7.26
N GLU A 23 -3.06 6.64 -6.03
CA GLU A 23 -2.77 7.65 -5.00
C GLU A 23 -1.34 8.17 -5.05
N LEU A 24 -0.36 7.40 -5.56
CA LEU A 24 1.05 7.80 -5.63
C LEU A 24 1.56 7.86 -7.08
N LEU A 25 1.52 6.75 -7.81
CA LEU A 25 2.22 6.62 -9.10
C LEU A 25 1.61 7.51 -10.19
N ASN A 26 0.29 7.65 -10.22
CA ASN A 26 -0.43 8.43 -11.23
C ASN A 26 -0.53 9.93 -10.88
N ARG A 27 -0.09 10.37 -9.70
CA ARG A 27 -0.21 11.77 -9.25
C ARG A 27 0.83 12.70 -9.88
N LYS A 28 2.02 12.19 -10.19
CA LYS A 28 3.13 12.97 -10.76
C LYS A 28 4.01 12.09 -11.65
N ARG A 29 4.70 12.71 -12.61
CA ARG A 29 5.81 12.06 -13.32
C ARG A 29 7.04 12.05 -12.42
N TRP A 30 7.70 10.90 -12.39
CA TRP A 30 8.93 10.68 -11.63
C TRP A 30 10.12 10.78 -12.57
N ASN A 31 11.11 11.58 -12.22
CA ASN A 31 12.27 11.79 -13.08
C ASN A 31 13.36 10.74 -12.84
N THR A 32 13.42 10.18 -11.63
CA THR A 32 14.41 9.17 -11.26
C THR A 32 13.79 8.01 -10.50
N ARG A 33 14.41 6.83 -10.63
CA ARG A 33 14.03 5.64 -9.87
C ARG A 33 14.23 5.82 -8.36
N VAL A 34 15.21 6.62 -7.95
CA VAL A 34 15.50 6.93 -6.55
C VAL A 34 14.39 7.77 -5.94
N GLU A 35 13.93 8.80 -6.65
CA GLU A 35 12.79 9.64 -6.23
C GLU A 35 11.53 8.79 -6.05
N LEU A 36 11.24 7.92 -7.03
CA LEU A 36 10.12 6.99 -6.95
C LEU A 36 10.25 6.04 -5.76
N ALA A 37 11.42 5.43 -5.56
CA ALA A 37 11.65 4.51 -4.44
C ALA A 37 11.46 5.19 -3.08
N SER A 38 12.00 6.40 -2.92
CA SER A 38 11.82 7.19 -1.69
C SER A 38 10.35 7.49 -1.41
N ALA A 39 9.60 7.89 -2.45
CA ALA A 39 8.19 8.20 -2.30
C ALA A 39 7.33 6.95 -2.04
N MET A 40 7.72 5.79 -2.59
CA MET A 40 7.07 4.52 -2.29
C MET A 40 7.28 4.13 -0.82
N VAL A 41 8.49 4.27 -0.30
CA VAL A 41 8.80 3.98 1.11
C VAL A 41 7.99 4.92 2.02
N GLU A 42 7.99 6.22 1.76
CA GLU A 42 7.20 7.19 2.52
C GLU A 42 5.69 6.87 2.48
N TYR A 43 5.17 6.51 1.31
CA TYR A 43 3.76 6.12 1.15
C TYR A 43 3.42 4.88 1.99
N VAL A 44 4.31 3.88 2.05
CA VAL A 44 4.09 2.68 2.87
C VAL A 44 4.20 2.99 4.36
N GLU A 45 5.29 3.63 4.79
CA GLU A 45 5.58 3.82 6.22
C GLU A 45 4.70 4.90 6.87
N VAL A 46 4.39 5.98 6.15
CA VAL A 46 3.70 7.14 6.72
C VAL A 46 2.23 7.16 6.35
N PHE A 47 1.90 6.91 5.09
CA PHE A 47 0.51 7.02 4.63
C PHE A 47 -0.28 5.73 4.89
N HIS A 48 0.25 4.59 4.47
CA HIS A 48 -0.40 3.29 4.62
C HIS A 48 -0.39 2.81 6.07
N ASN A 49 0.77 2.76 6.71
CA ASN A 49 0.89 2.18 8.05
C ASN A 49 0.41 3.10 9.18
N ARG A 50 0.62 4.43 9.06
CA ARG A 50 0.34 5.37 10.16
C ARG A 50 -0.94 6.18 10.03
N LYS A 51 -1.38 6.50 8.82
CA LYS A 51 -2.54 7.40 8.61
C LYS A 51 -3.80 6.68 8.13
N ARG A 52 -3.66 5.52 7.49
CA ARG A 52 -4.82 4.85 6.90
C ARG A 52 -5.58 4.06 7.96
N ARG A 53 -6.85 4.38 8.12
CA ARG A 53 -7.81 3.53 8.84
C ARG A 53 -8.27 2.43 7.90
N HIS A 54 -8.01 1.18 8.25
CA HIS A 54 -8.41 0.04 7.45
C HIS A 54 -9.78 -0.45 7.94
N SER A 55 -10.83 -0.31 7.12
CA SER A 55 -12.17 -0.81 7.49
C SER A 55 -12.18 -2.32 7.77
N SER A 56 -11.25 -3.06 7.17
CA SER A 56 -11.09 -4.50 7.39
C SER A 56 -10.61 -4.88 8.80
N ILE A 57 -10.05 -3.92 9.57
CA ILE A 57 -9.63 -4.09 10.97
C ILE A 57 -10.42 -3.17 11.90
N GLY A 58 -11.67 -2.85 11.55
CA GLY A 58 -12.53 -2.03 12.42
C GLY A 58 -12.16 -0.55 12.46
N MET A 59 -11.63 0.00 11.35
CA MET A 59 -11.19 1.41 11.24
C MET A 59 -9.96 1.75 12.09
N LEU A 60 -9.20 0.75 12.50
CA LEU A 60 -7.91 0.93 13.17
C LEU A 60 -6.79 1.17 12.16
N THR A 61 -5.72 1.81 12.61
CA THR A 61 -4.44 1.88 11.88
C THR A 61 -3.65 0.61 12.18
N PRO A 62 -2.92 0.01 11.23
CA PRO A 62 -2.21 -1.26 11.41
C PRO A 62 -1.03 -1.20 12.40
N ILE A 63 -0.83 -0.08 13.09
CA ILE A 63 0.21 0.12 14.12
C ILE A 63 -0.35 0.15 15.55
N GLU A 64 -1.68 0.03 15.72
CA GLU A 64 -2.37 -0.07 17.01
C GLU A 64 -2.75 -1.53 17.32
#